data_AF-A0A7X4JKV7-F1
#
_entry.id   AF-A0A7X4JKV7-F1
#
_cell.length_a   1.000
_cell.length_b   1.000
_cell.length_c   1.000
_cell.angle_alpha   90.00
_cell.angle_beta   90.00
_cell.angle_gamma   90.00
#
_symmetry.space_group_name_H-M   'P 1'
#
loop_
_entity.id
_entity.type
_entity.pdbx_description
1 polymer ?
#
loop_
_entity_poly.entity_id
_entity_poly.type
_entity_poly.pdbx_seq_one_letter_code
_entity_poly.pdbx_strand_id
1 'polypeptide(L)'
;MLDFKPPKPNTTAIQVAKALMPLVNRLCLKGLALDVDAESIARLKMTDGYPTVLAPNHAARADPAVTFLLSKELSQQYYYLTARETFDKGRFGGLRSFLLQRFGAYSIVRGTADRNAFRTTRALLSEDNASLVIFAEGEISRQNDTVMRFERGIVQLCFWALDDMAKAEVSKPLYVVPIGIKYRYPQDMWGDIDAALTELEESILPPAERKSVERYDRLRRIGVTMFRTLAAEYQYKVDETVPLDVHIQRMKEHILSHAERIMGIDTNADVLTRVRALKNLVDAEVYRDVDQMTEYEQKIHEELLQKFQQFYPDLERLINFIAISDGYVAEEQSPERFLEVIIRLEREVFGTSKMRGPRVASVRVGEPKNLREYYDTYKAQKRETVEQITLELETVVQDLVRGIS
;
A
#
# COMPACT_ATOMS: atom_id res chain seq x y z
N MET A 1 3.95 -21.74 -8.85
CA MET A 1 3.45 -20.96 -7.69
C MET A 1 4.68 -20.32 -7.05
N LEU A 2 4.64 -19.02 -6.71
CA LEU A 2 5.82 -18.34 -6.17
C LEU A 2 6.33 -19.06 -4.91
N ASP A 3 7.64 -19.28 -4.80
CA ASP A 3 8.24 -19.94 -3.63
C ASP A 3 7.99 -19.12 -2.35
N PHE A 4 7.41 -19.72 -1.32
CA PHE A 4 7.12 -19.03 -0.07
C PHE A 4 8.41 -18.68 0.70
N LYS A 5 8.57 -17.41 1.09
CA LYS A 5 9.68 -16.95 1.95
C LYS A 5 9.19 -16.87 3.40
N PRO A 6 9.52 -17.87 4.26
CA PRO A 6 9.08 -17.90 5.65
C PRO A 6 9.82 -16.85 6.50
N PRO A 7 9.27 -16.45 7.66
CA PRO A 7 9.99 -15.59 8.59
C PRO A 7 11.15 -16.38 9.21
N LYS A 8 12.33 -15.75 9.32
CA LYS A 8 13.52 -16.34 9.96
C LYS A 8 14.15 -15.31 10.91
N PRO A 9 13.38 -14.81 11.90
CA PRO A 9 13.80 -13.69 12.71
C PRO A 9 15.13 -13.99 13.40
N ASN A 10 16.02 -13.01 13.42
CA ASN A 10 17.27 -13.09 14.15
C ASN A 10 17.39 -11.86 15.06
N THR A 11 17.31 -12.09 16.36
CA THR A 11 17.29 -11.03 17.37
C THR A 11 18.48 -10.10 17.26
N THR A 12 19.69 -10.64 17.06
CA THR A 12 20.91 -9.84 16.87
C THR A 12 20.82 -8.99 15.61
N ALA A 13 20.38 -9.55 14.47
CA ALA A 13 20.21 -8.81 13.22
C ALA A 13 19.17 -7.69 13.36
N ILE A 14 18.06 -7.95 14.06
CA ILE A 14 17.02 -6.95 14.35
C ILE A 14 17.58 -5.83 15.23
N GLN A 15 18.31 -6.16 16.30
CA GLN A 15 18.93 -5.18 17.19
C GLN A 15 19.98 -4.32 16.46
N VAL A 16 20.83 -4.94 15.64
CA VAL A 16 21.80 -4.22 14.79
C VAL A 16 21.09 -3.32 13.80
N ALA A 17 20.04 -3.81 13.12
CA ALA A 17 19.25 -2.99 12.21
C ALA A 17 18.62 -1.79 12.92
N LYS A 18 17.99 -2.01 14.08
CA LYS A 18 17.44 -0.96 14.95
C LYS A 18 18.52 0.06 15.37
N ALA A 19 19.73 -0.38 15.68
CA ALA A 19 20.86 0.50 16.00
C ALA A 19 21.32 1.34 14.80
N LEU A 20 21.33 0.77 13.60
CA LEU A 20 21.70 1.44 12.35
C LEU A 20 20.57 2.32 11.78
N MET A 21 19.35 2.24 12.29
CA MET A 21 18.21 3.01 11.79
C MET A 21 18.44 4.52 11.68
N PRO A 22 19.13 5.23 12.59
CA PRO A 22 19.38 6.66 12.42
C PRO A 22 20.16 6.98 11.14
N LEU A 23 21.13 6.12 10.76
CA LEU A 23 21.90 6.27 9.52
C LEU A 23 21.03 5.96 8.30
N VAL A 24 20.29 4.84 8.33
CA VAL A 24 19.35 4.47 7.25
C VAL A 24 18.29 5.56 7.06
N ASN A 25 17.79 6.12 8.15
CA ASN A 25 16.82 7.20 8.13
C ASN A 25 17.37 8.43 7.42
N ARG A 26 18.60 8.86 7.75
CA ARG A 26 19.25 10.00 7.11
C ARG A 26 19.52 9.77 5.63
N LEU A 27 19.98 8.58 5.25
CA LEU A 27 20.41 8.28 3.87
C LEU A 27 19.24 7.90 2.94
N CYS A 28 18.28 7.13 3.43
CA CYS A 28 17.22 6.52 2.61
C CYS A 28 15.84 7.16 2.82
N LEU A 29 15.57 7.73 4.00
CA LEU A 29 14.28 8.32 4.35
C LEU A 29 14.36 9.85 4.50
N LYS A 30 15.50 10.46 4.11
CA LYS A 30 15.79 11.90 4.23
C LYS A 30 15.55 12.47 5.64
N GLY A 31 15.85 11.69 6.67
CA GLY A 31 15.68 12.14 8.06
C GLY A 31 14.22 12.20 8.50
N LEU A 32 13.41 11.21 8.12
CA LEU A 32 12.03 11.05 8.57
C LEU A 32 11.98 11.03 10.10
N ALA A 33 11.14 11.88 10.69
CA ALA A 33 10.88 11.87 12.12
C ALA A 33 9.59 11.07 12.40
N LEU A 34 9.56 10.39 13.54
CA LEU A 34 8.37 9.70 14.02
C LEU A 34 7.71 10.57 15.09
N ASP A 35 6.40 10.76 14.98
CA ASP A 35 5.59 11.48 15.97
C ASP A 35 4.46 10.57 16.47
N VAL A 36 4.62 10.03 17.68
CA VAL A 36 3.64 9.15 18.32
C VAL A 36 3.25 9.76 19.66
N ASP A 37 1.95 9.91 19.90
CA ASP A 37 1.49 10.45 21.18
C ASP A 37 1.50 9.38 22.30
N ALA A 38 1.44 9.85 23.54
CA ALA A 38 1.50 8.98 24.71
C ALA A 38 0.30 8.01 24.78
N GLU A 39 -0.87 8.43 24.31
CA GLU A 39 -2.09 7.61 24.25
C GLU A 39 -1.91 6.42 23.30
N SER A 40 -1.33 6.66 22.12
CA SER A 40 -1.03 5.62 21.14
C SER A 40 -0.02 4.62 21.66
N ILE A 41 1.02 5.09 22.35
CA ILE A 41 2.00 4.23 23.03
C ILE A 41 1.33 3.39 24.12
N ALA A 42 0.43 3.97 24.92
CA ALA A 42 -0.30 3.25 25.96
C ALA A 42 -1.20 2.15 25.37
N ARG A 43 -1.95 2.46 24.31
CA ARG A 43 -2.81 1.50 23.60
C ARG A 43 -2.02 0.31 23.05
N LEU A 44 -0.85 0.56 22.44
CA LEU A 44 0.01 -0.53 21.96
C LEU A 44 0.50 -1.40 23.12
N LYS A 45 0.94 -0.78 24.22
CA LYS A 45 1.41 -1.50 25.43
C LYS A 45 0.34 -2.37 26.09
N MET A 46 -0.95 -2.05 25.93
CA MET A 46 -2.04 -2.89 26.46
C MET A 46 -2.12 -4.26 25.80
N THR A 47 -1.52 -4.42 24.60
CA THR A 47 -1.56 -5.68 23.85
C THR A 47 -0.30 -6.53 24.05
N ASP A 48 0.64 -6.08 24.89
CA ASP A 48 1.92 -6.73 25.11
C ASP A 48 1.74 -8.14 25.68
N GLY A 49 2.44 -9.10 25.06
CA GLY A 49 2.35 -10.52 25.43
C GLY A 49 1.12 -11.24 24.88
N TYR A 50 0.21 -10.55 24.20
CA TYR A 50 -0.92 -11.15 23.50
C TYR A 50 -0.70 -11.16 21.98
N PRO A 51 -1.24 -12.17 21.28
CA PRO A 51 -1.19 -12.19 19.82
C PRO A 51 -1.96 -11.00 19.26
N THR A 52 -1.28 -10.23 18.42
CA THR A 52 -1.75 -8.91 18.00
C THR A 52 -1.51 -8.71 16.52
N VAL A 53 -2.50 -8.17 15.81
CA VAL A 53 -2.36 -7.69 14.43
C VAL A 53 -2.48 -6.18 14.42
N LEU A 54 -1.37 -5.51 14.16
CA LEU A 54 -1.33 -4.09 13.86
C LEU A 54 -1.82 -3.90 12.41
N ALA A 55 -2.89 -3.14 12.26
CA ALA A 55 -3.57 -2.88 10.98
C ALA A 55 -3.43 -1.40 10.57
N PRO A 56 -2.24 -0.97 10.09
CA PRO A 56 -2.04 0.38 9.59
C PRO A 56 -2.66 0.61 8.20
N ASN A 57 -3.00 1.87 7.90
CA ASN A 57 -3.12 2.35 6.52
C ASN A 57 -1.76 2.27 5.79
N HIS A 58 -1.78 2.33 4.46
CA HIS A 58 -0.60 2.18 3.61
C HIS A 58 -0.45 3.33 2.60
N ALA A 59 -0.22 4.55 3.10
CA ALA A 59 -0.09 5.75 2.27
C ALA A 59 1.22 5.82 1.47
N ALA A 60 2.33 5.28 1.97
CA ALA A 60 3.65 5.49 1.38
C ALA A 60 4.56 4.26 1.41
N ARG A 61 5.55 4.24 0.49
CA ARG A 61 6.61 3.22 0.50
C ARG A 61 7.44 3.20 1.79
N ALA A 62 7.37 4.26 2.59
CA ALA A 62 8.08 4.38 3.85
C ALA A 62 7.35 3.73 5.04
N ASP A 63 6.07 3.36 4.92
CA ASP A 63 5.27 2.88 6.05
C ASP A 63 5.88 1.64 6.75
N PRO A 64 6.47 0.64 6.04
CA PRO A 64 7.15 -0.46 6.71
C PRO A 64 8.34 -0.01 7.56
N ALA A 65 9.02 1.07 7.16
CA ALA A 65 10.09 1.65 7.96
C ALA A 65 9.55 2.42 9.17
N VAL A 66 8.40 3.09 9.02
CA VAL A 66 7.68 3.77 10.13
C VAL A 66 7.28 2.75 11.20
N THR A 67 6.66 1.63 10.82
CA THR A 67 6.28 0.59 11.78
C THR A 67 7.50 -0.13 12.38
N PHE A 68 8.61 -0.24 11.63
CA PHE A 68 9.87 -0.73 12.18
C PHE A 68 10.48 0.24 13.21
N LEU A 69 10.43 1.55 12.96
CA LEU A 69 10.84 2.58 13.93
C LEU A 69 9.94 2.56 15.18
N LEU A 70 8.63 2.42 15.01
CA LEU A 70 7.68 2.25 16.12
C LEU A 70 8.03 1.02 16.97
N SER A 71 8.35 -0.12 16.33
CA SER A 71 8.80 -1.32 17.05
C SER A 71 10.09 -1.09 17.85
N LYS A 72 10.97 -0.19 17.39
CA LYS A 72 12.17 0.20 18.12
C LYS A 72 11.82 1.04 19.35
N GLU A 73 10.94 2.02 19.20
CA GLU A 73 10.48 2.88 20.30
C GLU A 73 9.80 2.09 21.42
N LEU A 74 8.99 1.09 21.05
CA LEU A 74 8.30 0.21 22.01
C LEU A 74 9.17 -0.94 22.54
N SER A 75 10.40 -1.11 22.05
CA SER A 75 11.24 -2.27 22.34
C SER A 75 10.58 -3.62 22.00
N GLN A 76 9.70 -3.64 21.01
CA GLN A 76 8.95 -4.82 20.57
C GLN A 76 9.49 -5.41 19.28
N GLN A 77 9.26 -6.71 19.09
CA GLN A 77 9.52 -7.39 17.84
C GLN A 77 8.21 -7.60 17.10
N TYR A 78 8.17 -7.14 15.85
CA TYR A 78 7.06 -7.40 14.94
C TYR A 78 7.49 -8.32 13.81
N TYR A 79 6.51 -9.06 13.30
CA TYR A 79 6.61 -9.79 12.04
C TYR A 79 5.85 -9.00 10.98
N TYR A 80 6.30 -9.08 9.72
CA TYR A 80 5.79 -8.23 8.65
C TYR A 80 5.27 -9.07 7.49
N LEU A 81 3.95 -9.08 7.28
CA LEU A 81 3.37 -9.72 6.11
C LEU A 81 3.63 -8.86 4.88
N THR A 82 4.43 -9.36 3.94
CA THR A 82 4.96 -8.56 2.84
C THR A 82 4.67 -9.24 1.51
N ALA A 83 4.24 -8.47 0.50
CA ALA A 83 3.96 -9.02 -0.83
C ALA A 83 5.21 -9.70 -1.43
N ARG A 84 5.03 -10.91 -1.98
CA ARG A 84 6.11 -11.83 -2.37
C ARG A 84 7.13 -11.22 -3.32
N GLU A 85 6.68 -10.39 -4.25
CA GLU A 85 7.53 -9.69 -5.21
C GLU A 85 8.53 -8.73 -4.54
N THR A 86 8.26 -8.28 -3.32
CA THR A 86 9.14 -7.37 -2.58
C THR A 86 10.47 -8.05 -2.22
N PHE A 87 10.50 -9.38 -2.13
CA PHE A 87 11.70 -10.13 -1.76
C PHE A 87 12.72 -10.20 -2.91
N ASP A 88 12.26 -10.30 -4.16
CA ASP A 88 13.15 -10.57 -5.31
C ASP A 88 13.37 -9.33 -6.21
N LYS A 89 12.76 -8.18 -5.88
CA LYS A 89 12.91 -6.94 -6.65
C LYS A 89 14.36 -6.44 -6.70
N GLY A 90 14.89 -6.31 -7.92
CA GLY A 90 16.13 -5.59 -8.26
C GLY A 90 17.40 -6.44 -8.23
N ARG A 91 18.52 -5.83 -8.64
CA ARG A 91 19.85 -6.48 -8.80
C ARG A 91 20.38 -7.18 -7.53
N PHE A 92 19.87 -6.82 -6.35
CA PHE A 92 20.27 -7.37 -5.05
C PHE A 92 19.13 -8.12 -4.33
N GLY A 93 18.18 -8.69 -5.08
CA GLY A 93 17.01 -9.41 -4.55
C GLY A 93 17.38 -10.47 -3.49
N GLY A 94 18.40 -11.30 -3.74
CA GLY A 94 18.83 -12.33 -2.77
C GLY A 94 19.24 -11.78 -1.40
N LEU A 95 20.03 -10.69 -1.36
CA LEU A 95 20.44 -10.04 -0.10
C LEU A 95 19.25 -9.37 0.59
N ARG A 96 18.37 -8.72 -0.19
CA ARG A 96 17.15 -8.11 0.34
C ARG A 96 16.23 -9.16 0.96
N SER A 97 15.98 -10.24 0.24
CA SER A 97 15.18 -11.39 0.69
C SER A 97 15.71 -11.96 1.99
N PHE A 98 17.03 -12.21 2.05
CA PHE A 98 17.72 -12.65 3.25
C PHE A 98 17.49 -11.70 4.44
N LEU A 99 17.75 -10.39 4.26
CA LEU A 99 17.59 -9.39 5.33
C LEU A 99 16.14 -9.27 5.80
N LEU A 100 15.18 -9.23 4.88
CA LEU A 100 13.75 -9.17 5.20
C LEU A 100 13.33 -10.37 6.06
N GLN A 101 13.72 -11.59 5.71
CA GLN A 101 13.43 -12.77 6.52
C GLN A 101 14.06 -12.67 7.92
N ARG A 102 15.30 -12.15 8.03
CA ARG A 102 15.97 -11.92 9.32
C ARG A 102 15.31 -10.86 10.18
N PHE A 103 14.62 -9.90 9.57
CA PHE A 103 13.83 -8.89 10.28
C PHE A 103 12.42 -9.37 10.64
N GLY A 104 12.08 -10.65 10.37
CA GLY A 104 10.77 -11.22 10.68
C GLY A 104 9.72 -11.00 9.59
N ALA A 105 10.11 -10.50 8.42
CA ALA A 105 9.20 -10.40 7.29
C ALA A 105 9.01 -11.76 6.61
N TYR A 106 7.81 -12.01 6.09
CA TYR A 106 7.49 -13.21 5.33
C TYR A 106 6.54 -12.90 4.19
N SER A 107 6.60 -13.72 3.15
CA SER A 107 5.94 -13.40 1.88
C SER A 107 4.47 -13.81 1.85
N ILE A 108 3.65 -13.04 1.14
CA ILE A 108 2.31 -13.46 0.68
C ILE A 108 2.16 -13.24 -0.82
N VAL A 109 1.58 -14.22 -1.51
CA VAL A 109 1.11 -14.06 -2.89
C VAL A 109 -0.31 -13.50 -2.85
N ARG A 110 -0.45 -12.20 -3.14
CA ARG A 110 -1.74 -11.52 -3.15
C ARG A 110 -2.66 -12.06 -4.25
N GLY A 111 -3.97 -11.95 -4.02
CA GLY A 111 -5.00 -12.42 -4.97
C GLY A 111 -5.12 -13.94 -5.09
N THR A 112 -4.39 -14.70 -4.29
CA THR A 112 -4.44 -16.17 -4.28
C THR A 112 -4.64 -16.70 -2.87
N ALA A 113 -5.13 -17.95 -2.76
CA ALA A 113 -5.19 -18.65 -1.48
C ALA A 113 -3.80 -19.19 -1.10
N ASP A 114 -2.89 -18.30 -0.71
CA ASP A 114 -1.52 -18.65 -0.29
C ASP A 114 -1.53 -19.41 1.04
N ARG A 115 -1.71 -20.74 0.94
CA ARG A 115 -1.83 -21.64 2.07
C ARG A 115 -0.61 -21.57 3.01
N ASN A 116 0.58 -21.34 2.47
CA ASN A 116 1.81 -21.26 3.26
C ASN A 116 1.85 -19.99 4.09
N ALA A 117 1.53 -18.84 3.49
CA ALA A 117 1.41 -17.58 4.21
C ALA A 117 0.31 -17.65 5.27
N PHE A 118 -0.86 -18.19 4.93
CA PHE A 118 -1.99 -18.31 5.88
C PHE A 118 -1.68 -19.23 7.06
N ARG A 119 -1.07 -20.40 6.80
CA ARG A 119 -0.64 -21.31 7.87
C ARG A 119 0.38 -20.64 8.78
N THR A 120 1.35 -19.93 8.21
CA THR A 120 2.40 -19.23 8.99
C THR A 120 1.80 -18.11 9.84
N THR A 121 0.93 -17.27 9.28
CA THR A 121 0.23 -16.22 10.02
C THR A 121 -0.59 -16.79 11.18
N ARG A 122 -1.32 -17.89 10.93
CA ARG A 122 -2.11 -18.55 11.97
C ARG A 122 -1.22 -19.06 13.10
N ALA A 123 -0.15 -19.81 12.79
CA ALA A 123 0.79 -20.32 13.78
C ALA A 123 1.42 -19.19 14.62
N LEU A 124 1.87 -18.11 13.99
CA LEU A 124 2.44 -16.94 14.70
C LEU A 124 1.45 -16.35 15.72
N LEU A 125 0.16 -16.29 15.38
CA LEU A 125 -0.89 -15.80 16.27
C LEU A 125 -1.28 -16.84 17.33
N SER A 126 -1.56 -18.08 16.93
CA SER A 126 -2.07 -19.13 17.80
C SER A 126 -1.03 -19.68 18.77
N GLU A 127 0.22 -19.80 18.35
CA GLU A 127 1.29 -20.50 19.10
C GLU A 127 2.26 -19.49 19.75
N ASP A 128 2.75 -18.52 18.98
CA ASP A 128 3.91 -17.69 19.39
C ASP A 128 3.56 -16.38 20.12
N ASN A 129 2.27 -16.07 20.31
CA ASN A 129 1.80 -14.77 20.80
C ASN A 129 2.41 -13.59 20.00
N ALA A 130 2.66 -13.79 18.70
CA ALA A 130 3.39 -12.82 17.91
C ALA A 130 2.55 -11.55 17.63
N SER A 131 3.26 -10.44 17.51
CA SER A 131 2.71 -9.19 16.98
C SER A 131 3.04 -9.08 15.48
N LEU A 132 2.01 -8.95 14.65
CA LEU A 132 2.10 -8.89 13.20
C LEU A 132 1.74 -7.49 12.71
N VAL A 133 2.49 -6.96 11.74
CA VAL A 133 2.11 -5.78 10.96
C VAL A 133 1.54 -6.25 9.63
N ILE A 134 0.28 -5.92 9.37
CA ILE A 134 -0.40 -6.19 8.11
C ILE A 134 -1.03 -4.90 7.59
N PHE A 135 -0.49 -4.37 6.50
CA PHE A 135 -1.02 -3.19 5.83
C PHE A 135 -2.38 -3.49 5.21
N ALA A 136 -3.42 -2.93 5.80
CA ALA A 136 -4.74 -3.48 5.59
C ALA A 136 -5.35 -3.18 4.22
N GLU A 137 -4.82 -2.18 3.54
CA GLU A 137 -5.19 -1.76 2.20
C GLU A 137 -4.69 -2.69 1.08
N GLY A 138 -3.76 -3.61 1.37
CA GLY A 138 -3.21 -4.57 0.40
C GLY A 138 -2.31 -3.96 -0.70
N GLU A 139 -2.35 -2.65 -0.88
CA GLU A 139 -1.57 -1.84 -1.81
C GLU A 139 -1.27 -0.46 -1.21
N ILE A 140 -0.35 0.28 -1.82
CA ILE A 140 -0.04 1.66 -1.40
C ILE A 140 -1.07 2.62 -1.99
N SER A 141 -1.87 3.31 -1.15
CA SER A 141 -2.90 4.26 -1.61
C SER A 141 -2.32 5.49 -2.29
N ARG A 142 -1.10 5.87 -1.89
CA ARG A 142 -0.41 7.11 -2.29
C ARG A 142 -1.16 8.37 -1.85
N GLN A 143 -2.18 8.25 -0.99
CA GLN A 143 -2.97 9.36 -0.44
C GLN A 143 -2.74 9.42 1.06
N ASN A 144 -2.53 10.62 1.56
CA ASN A 144 -2.20 10.84 2.96
C ASN A 144 -3.43 11.11 3.83
N ASP A 145 -4.52 11.59 3.23
CA ASP A 145 -5.76 11.93 3.96
C ASP A 145 -6.87 10.86 3.83
N THR A 146 -6.68 9.87 2.96
CA THR A 146 -7.69 8.84 2.69
C THR A 146 -7.12 7.44 2.76
N VAL A 147 -7.99 6.51 3.11
CA VAL A 147 -7.67 5.09 3.27
C VAL A 147 -8.43 4.30 2.19
N MET A 148 -7.76 3.38 1.50
CA MET A 148 -8.45 2.47 0.59
C MET A 148 -9.22 1.39 1.37
N ARG A 149 -10.21 0.80 0.71
CA ARG A 149 -10.95 -0.32 1.26
C ARG A 149 -10.03 -1.44 1.75
N PHE A 150 -10.23 -1.89 2.98
CA PHE A 150 -9.43 -2.92 3.62
C PHE A 150 -9.70 -4.32 3.06
N GLU A 151 -8.65 -5.12 3.01
CA GLU A 151 -8.72 -6.53 2.66
C GLU A 151 -9.31 -7.34 3.81
N ARG A 152 -10.46 -7.98 3.56
CA ARG A 152 -11.16 -8.84 4.54
C ARG A 152 -10.30 -10.00 5.07
N GLY A 153 -9.28 -10.40 4.30
CA GLY A 153 -8.39 -11.50 4.64
C GLY A 153 -7.71 -11.34 5.99
N ILE A 154 -7.51 -10.10 6.46
CA ILE A 154 -6.81 -9.80 7.72
C ILE A 154 -7.62 -10.29 8.92
N VAL A 155 -8.88 -9.85 9.00
CA VAL A 155 -9.80 -10.25 10.06
C VAL A 155 -10.10 -11.74 9.95
N GLN A 156 -10.25 -12.26 8.72
CA GLN A 156 -10.46 -13.69 8.49
C GLN A 156 -9.31 -14.56 9.02
N LEU A 157 -8.05 -14.14 8.82
CA LEU A 157 -6.86 -14.84 9.33
C LEU A 157 -6.84 -14.86 10.86
N CYS A 158 -7.25 -13.77 11.50
CA CYS A 158 -7.32 -13.71 12.95
C CYS A 158 -8.37 -14.69 13.51
N PHE A 159 -9.56 -14.77 12.91
CA PHE A 159 -10.56 -15.75 13.33
C PHE A 159 -10.13 -17.20 13.06
N TRP A 160 -9.40 -17.46 11.97
CA TRP A 160 -8.82 -18.78 11.75
C TRP A 160 -7.75 -19.15 12.78
N ALA A 161 -7.00 -18.16 13.29
CA ALA A 161 -6.09 -18.38 14.41
C ALA A 161 -6.85 -18.65 15.71
N LEU A 162 -7.98 -17.97 15.96
CA LEU A 162 -8.88 -18.28 17.09
C LEU A 162 -9.49 -19.68 16.98
N ASP A 163 -9.89 -20.11 15.77
CA ASP A 163 -10.34 -21.49 15.51
C ASP A 163 -9.25 -22.51 15.91
N ASP A 164 -7.97 -22.20 15.63
CA ASP A 164 -6.84 -23.07 15.99
C ASP A 164 -6.56 -23.08 17.49
N MET A 165 -6.59 -21.91 18.14
CA MET A 165 -6.47 -21.81 19.60
C MET A 165 -7.58 -22.61 20.29
N ALA A 166 -8.83 -22.50 19.82
CA ALA A 166 -9.96 -23.23 20.39
C ALA A 166 -9.82 -24.74 20.26
N LYS A 167 -9.31 -25.24 19.12
CA LYS A 167 -9.01 -26.68 18.92
C LYS A 167 -7.90 -27.17 19.83
N ALA A 168 -6.94 -26.32 20.16
CA ALA A 168 -5.88 -26.60 21.11
C ALA A 168 -6.30 -26.37 22.57
N GLU A 169 -7.58 -26.10 22.84
CA GLU A 169 -8.12 -25.78 24.17
C GLU A 169 -7.45 -24.54 24.82
N VAL A 170 -6.88 -23.66 24.00
CA VAL A 170 -6.29 -22.38 24.43
C VAL A 170 -7.34 -21.29 24.29
N SER A 171 -7.62 -20.59 25.38
CA SER A 171 -8.50 -19.41 25.37
C SER A 171 -7.73 -18.18 25.83
N LYS A 172 -7.19 -17.43 24.87
CA LYS A 172 -6.50 -16.15 25.10
C LYS A 172 -7.07 -15.04 24.21
N PRO A 173 -6.94 -13.76 24.60
CA PRO A 173 -7.25 -12.64 23.73
C PRO A 173 -6.44 -12.66 22.43
N LEU A 174 -7.03 -12.16 21.34
CA LEU A 174 -6.32 -11.84 20.11
C LEU A 174 -6.76 -10.45 19.69
N TYR A 175 -5.82 -9.51 19.63
CA TYR A 175 -6.12 -8.11 19.35
C TYR A 175 -5.90 -7.78 17.87
N VAL A 176 -6.80 -6.98 17.29
CA VAL A 176 -6.51 -6.20 16.09
C VAL A 176 -6.48 -4.73 16.48
N VAL A 177 -5.39 -4.06 16.11
CA VAL A 177 -5.11 -2.68 16.52
C VAL A 177 -5.12 -1.78 15.28
N PRO A 178 -6.10 -0.88 15.14
CA PRO A 178 -6.13 0.07 14.03
C PRO A 178 -5.05 1.14 14.22
N ILE A 179 -4.30 1.45 13.16
CA ILE A 179 -3.24 2.46 13.18
C ILE A 179 -3.41 3.43 12.00
N GLY A 180 -3.48 4.72 12.28
CA GLY A 180 -3.38 5.78 11.29
C GLY A 180 -1.95 6.32 11.21
N ILE A 181 -1.38 6.35 10.01
CA ILE A 181 -0.09 6.94 9.66
C ILE A 181 -0.37 8.08 8.68
N LYS A 182 0.06 9.28 9.04
CA LYS A 182 -0.01 10.47 8.19
C LYS A 182 1.33 11.18 8.15
N TYR A 183 1.70 11.67 6.98
CA TYR A 183 2.95 12.37 6.71
C TYR A 183 2.70 13.87 6.59
N ARG A 184 3.61 14.66 7.15
CA ARG A 184 3.65 16.11 6.95
C ARG A 184 5.07 16.59 6.67
N TYR A 185 5.18 17.69 5.95
CA TYR A 185 6.46 18.38 5.75
C TYR A 185 6.60 19.47 6.81
N PRO A 186 7.59 19.35 7.73
CA PRO A 186 7.78 20.35 8.78
C PRO A 186 8.38 21.67 8.26
N GLN A 187 8.85 21.70 7.01
CA GLN A 187 9.48 22.83 6.36
C GLN A 187 8.55 23.43 5.30
N ASP A 188 8.75 24.70 4.96
CA ASP A 188 8.06 25.32 3.82
C ASP A 188 8.52 24.65 2.51
N MET A 189 7.57 24.04 1.79
CA MET A 189 7.81 23.31 0.54
C MET A 189 7.37 24.08 -0.70
N TRP A 190 6.87 25.31 -0.58
CA TRP A 190 6.26 26.02 -1.71
C TRP A 190 7.26 26.28 -2.84
N GLY A 191 8.53 26.57 -2.51
CA GLY A 191 9.59 26.70 -3.51
C GLY A 191 9.87 25.41 -4.28
N ASP A 192 9.91 24.25 -3.60
CA ASP A 192 10.06 22.94 -4.24
C ASP A 192 8.86 22.57 -5.11
N ILE A 193 7.66 22.97 -4.70
CA ILE A 193 6.42 22.82 -5.47
C ILE A 193 6.48 23.66 -6.74
N ASP A 194 6.89 24.93 -6.65
CA ASP A 194 7.02 25.81 -7.81
C ASP A 194 8.05 25.31 -8.82
N ALA A 195 9.20 24.84 -8.35
CA ALA A 195 10.22 24.24 -9.19
C ALA A 195 9.69 22.98 -9.90
N ALA A 196 8.96 22.12 -9.18
CA ALA A 196 8.36 20.91 -9.72
C ALA A 196 7.29 21.18 -10.78
N LEU A 197 6.41 22.14 -10.53
CA LEU A 197 5.39 22.56 -11.48
C LEU A 197 6.06 23.11 -12.74
N THR A 198 7.13 23.90 -12.60
CA THR A 198 7.87 24.44 -13.75
C THR A 198 8.47 23.32 -14.60
N GLU A 199 9.13 22.35 -13.97
CA GLU A 199 9.71 21.18 -14.65
C GLU A 199 8.65 20.37 -15.42
N LEU A 200 7.48 20.13 -14.81
CA LEU A 200 6.35 19.47 -15.46
C LEU A 200 5.77 20.29 -16.62
N GLU A 201 5.57 21.59 -16.44
CA GLU A 201 5.08 22.51 -17.48
C GLU A 201 6.03 22.56 -18.68
N GLU A 202 7.34 22.56 -18.45
CA GLU A 202 8.34 22.56 -19.52
C GLU A 202 8.30 21.29 -20.37
N SER A 203 7.95 20.17 -19.76
CA SER A 203 7.87 18.86 -20.43
C SER A 203 6.54 18.63 -21.16
N ILE A 204 5.45 19.24 -20.70
CA ILE A 204 4.08 18.89 -21.16
C ILE A 204 3.43 20.03 -21.94
N LEU A 205 3.69 21.29 -21.57
CA LEU A 205 2.99 22.45 -22.13
C LEU A 205 3.84 23.18 -23.18
N PRO A 206 3.22 23.69 -24.26
CA PRO A 206 3.89 24.57 -25.20
C PRO A 206 4.27 25.90 -24.52
N PRO A 207 5.35 26.59 -24.94
CA PRO A 207 5.82 27.83 -24.30
C PRO A 207 4.75 28.92 -24.12
N ALA A 208 3.84 29.07 -25.09
CA ALA A 208 2.76 30.07 -25.05
C ALA A 208 1.73 29.83 -23.93
N GLU A 209 1.64 28.60 -23.42
CA GLU A 209 0.71 28.21 -22.35
C GLU A 209 1.37 28.20 -20.96
N ARG A 210 2.68 28.48 -20.88
CA ARG A 210 3.44 28.57 -19.62
C ARG A 210 3.23 29.96 -18.97
N LYS A 211 2.01 30.23 -18.55
CA LYS A 211 1.64 31.47 -17.86
C LYS A 211 1.87 31.32 -16.35
N SER A 212 2.53 32.30 -15.74
CA SER A 212 2.60 32.42 -14.28
C SER A 212 1.22 32.74 -13.73
N VAL A 213 0.57 31.73 -13.15
CA VAL A 213 -0.71 31.82 -12.46
C VAL A 213 -0.60 31.12 -11.10
N GLU A 214 -1.66 31.16 -10.31
CA GLU A 214 -1.76 30.44 -9.04
C GLU A 214 -1.41 28.94 -9.18
N ARG A 215 -0.78 28.37 -8.15
CA ARG A 215 -0.21 27.00 -8.18
C ARG A 215 -1.24 25.94 -8.54
N TYR A 216 -2.46 26.08 -8.01
CA TYR A 216 -3.54 25.14 -8.30
C TYR A 216 -3.92 25.15 -9.79
N ASP A 217 -3.98 26.33 -10.42
CA ASP A 217 -4.28 26.44 -11.85
C ASP A 217 -3.16 25.87 -12.72
N ARG A 218 -1.90 26.05 -12.31
CA ARG A 218 -0.73 25.42 -12.94
C ARG A 218 -0.86 23.88 -12.90
N LEU A 219 -1.12 23.34 -11.71
CA LEU A 219 -1.32 21.90 -11.50
C LEU A 219 -2.49 21.37 -12.33
N ARG A 220 -3.63 22.07 -12.30
CA ARG A 220 -4.83 21.69 -13.07
C ARG A 220 -4.54 21.69 -14.57
N ARG A 221 -3.82 22.68 -15.08
CA ARG A 221 -3.44 22.77 -16.50
C ARG A 221 -2.57 21.59 -16.91
N ILE A 222 -1.55 21.25 -16.12
CA ILE A 222 -0.74 20.05 -16.33
C ILE A 222 -1.64 18.80 -16.40
N GLY A 223 -2.52 18.63 -15.41
CA GLY A 223 -3.44 17.49 -15.33
C GLY A 223 -4.37 17.37 -16.53
N VAL A 224 -5.00 18.47 -16.96
CA VAL A 224 -5.88 18.54 -18.14
C VAL A 224 -5.13 18.19 -19.41
N THR A 225 -3.94 18.76 -19.63
CA THR A 225 -3.16 18.49 -20.83
C THR A 225 -2.71 17.03 -20.88
N MET A 226 -2.21 16.50 -19.78
CA MET A 226 -1.84 15.09 -19.67
C MET A 226 -3.05 14.17 -19.93
N PHE A 227 -4.22 14.48 -19.35
CA PHE A 227 -5.46 13.73 -19.61
C PHE A 227 -5.82 13.74 -21.09
N ARG A 228 -5.73 14.88 -21.77
CA ARG A 228 -6.03 15.00 -23.22
C ARG A 228 -5.07 14.18 -24.07
N THR A 229 -3.78 14.18 -23.74
CA THR A 229 -2.78 13.36 -24.42
C THR A 229 -3.11 11.87 -24.29
N LEU A 230 -3.42 11.41 -23.08
CA LEU A 230 -3.82 10.03 -22.82
C LEU A 230 -5.13 9.67 -23.50
N ALA A 231 -6.13 10.56 -23.46
CA ALA A 231 -7.39 10.36 -24.13
C ALA A 231 -7.19 10.15 -25.65
N ALA A 232 -6.29 10.89 -26.28
CA ALA A 232 -5.96 10.68 -27.69
C ALA A 232 -5.27 9.32 -27.94
N GLU A 233 -4.34 8.92 -27.07
CA GLU A 233 -3.65 7.62 -27.14
C GLU A 233 -4.64 6.44 -27.06
N TYR A 234 -5.58 6.48 -26.11
CA TYR A 234 -6.63 5.47 -25.97
C TYR A 234 -7.83 5.68 -26.91
N GLN A 235 -7.76 6.62 -27.85
CA GLN A 235 -8.85 6.96 -28.77
C GLN A 235 -10.18 7.30 -28.06
N TYR A 236 -10.08 7.82 -26.84
CA TYR A 236 -11.18 8.27 -26.01
C TYR A 236 -11.64 9.67 -26.45
N LYS A 237 -12.93 9.80 -26.76
CA LYS A 237 -13.54 11.09 -27.15
C LYS A 237 -13.92 11.90 -25.91
N VAL A 238 -13.31 13.07 -25.77
CA VAL A 238 -13.64 14.05 -24.72
C VAL A 238 -14.84 14.89 -25.18
N ASP A 239 -15.81 15.06 -24.30
CA ASP A 239 -17.02 15.87 -24.50
C ASP A 239 -16.90 17.10 -23.61
N GLU A 240 -16.66 18.27 -24.20
CA GLU A 240 -16.40 19.50 -23.43
C GLU A 240 -17.59 19.95 -22.57
N THR A 241 -18.78 19.37 -22.76
CA THR A 241 -19.96 19.65 -21.94
C THR A 241 -19.99 18.88 -20.62
N VAL A 242 -19.12 17.88 -20.47
CA VAL A 242 -19.09 16.99 -19.31
C VAL A 242 -17.91 17.36 -18.38
N PRO A 243 -18.12 17.37 -17.06
CA PRO A 243 -17.05 17.59 -16.09
C PRO A 243 -15.85 16.62 -16.25
N LEU A 244 -14.64 17.13 -15.95
CA LEU A 244 -13.39 16.40 -16.14
C LEU A 244 -13.31 15.12 -15.28
N ASP A 245 -13.84 15.16 -14.07
CA ASP A 245 -13.91 14.01 -13.16
C ASP A 245 -14.71 12.85 -13.77
N VAL A 246 -15.84 13.13 -14.41
CA VAL A 246 -16.65 12.13 -15.12
C VAL A 246 -15.86 11.53 -16.28
N HIS A 247 -15.09 12.36 -17.00
CA HIS A 247 -14.20 11.90 -18.05
C HIS A 247 -13.07 11.02 -17.54
N ILE A 248 -12.46 11.39 -16.41
CA ILE A 248 -11.45 10.57 -15.73
C ILE A 248 -12.03 9.21 -15.36
N GLN A 249 -13.24 9.16 -14.79
CA GLN A 249 -13.88 7.88 -14.43
C GLN A 249 -14.19 7.01 -15.66
N ARG A 250 -14.73 7.61 -16.72
CA ARG A 250 -15.00 6.89 -17.98
C ARG A 250 -13.72 6.37 -18.64
N MET A 251 -12.63 7.15 -18.59
CA MET A 251 -11.33 6.72 -19.13
C MET A 251 -10.72 5.59 -18.30
N LYS A 252 -10.84 5.64 -16.96
CA LYS A 252 -10.46 4.52 -16.08
C LYS A 252 -11.18 3.25 -16.49
N GLU A 253 -12.50 3.30 -16.62
CA GLU A 253 -13.30 2.16 -17.07
C GLU A 253 -12.85 1.66 -18.45
N HIS A 254 -12.61 2.57 -19.40
CA HIS A 254 -12.18 2.22 -20.75
C HIS A 254 -10.84 1.47 -20.77
N ILE A 255 -9.82 1.97 -20.06
CA ILE A 255 -8.50 1.35 -19.94
C ILE A 255 -8.62 0.00 -19.23
N LEU A 256 -9.42 -0.06 -18.15
CA LEU A 256 -9.63 -1.26 -17.36
C LEU A 256 -10.32 -2.37 -18.17
N SER A 257 -11.43 -2.06 -18.86
CA SER A 257 -12.10 -3.04 -19.73
C SER A 257 -11.22 -3.48 -20.91
N HIS A 258 -10.33 -2.62 -21.40
CA HIS A 258 -9.35 -3.01 -22.40
C HIS A 258 -8.36 -4.04 -21.83
N ALA A 259 -7.81 -3.78 -20.64
CA ALA A 259 -6.96 -4.70 -19.89
C ALA A 259 -7.58 -6.08 -19.70
N GLU A 260 -8.81 -6.10 -19.20
CA GLU A 260 -9.53 -7.31 -18.84
C GLU A 260 -9.79 -8.20 -20.05
N ARG A 261 -10.12 -7.61 -21.20
CA ARG A 261 -10.28 -8.35 -22.45
C ARG A 261 -8.99 -9.00 -22.92
N ILE A 262 -7.85 -8.32 -22.79
CA ILE A 262 -6.55 -8.90 -23.14
C ILE A 262 -6.20 -10.05 -22.19
N MET A 263 -6.47 -9.86 -20.89
CA MET A 263 -6.12 -10.82 -19.84
C MET A 263 -7.15 -11.95 -19.66
N GLY A 264 -8.29 -11.89 -20.35
CA GLY A 264 -9.37 -12.85 -20.21
C GLY A 264 -10.02 -12.84 -18.82
N ILE A 265 -10.01 -11.68 -18.13
CA ILE A 265 -10.69 -11.51 -16.84
C ILE A 265 -12.10 -10.96 -17.11
N ASP A 266 -13.10 -11.55 -16.47
CA ASP A 266 -14.47 -11.03 -16.46
C ASP A 266 -14.96 -10.93 -15.01
N THR A 267 -15.28 -9.72 -14.56
CA THR A 267 -15.83 -9.51 -13.21
C THR A 267 -16.66 -8.23 -13.14
N ASN A 268 -17.78 -8.32 -12.43
CA ASN A 268 -18.69 -7.20 -12.17
C ASN A 268 -18.36 -6.46 -10.85
N ALA A 269 -17.13 -6.57 -10.36
CA ALA A 269 -16.70 -5.93 -9.13
C ALA A 269 -16.43 -4.42 -9.32
N ASP A 270 -16.20 -3.70 -8.22
CA ASP A 270 -15.78 -2.30 -8.28
C ASP A 270 -14.37 -2.15 -8.92
N VAL A 271 -14.07 -0.93 -9.39
CA VAL A 271 -12.80 -0.59 -10.08
C VAL A 271 -11.57 -1.00 -9.27
N LEU A 272 -11.55 -0.75 -7.96
CA LEU A 272 -10.39 -1.08 -7.13
C LEU A 272 -10.17 -2.59 -7.06
N THR A 273 -11.24 -3.36 -6.86
CA THR A 273 -11.20 -4.83 -6.85
C THR A 273 -10.70 -5.39 -8.17
N ARG A 274 -11.19 -4.86 -9.30
CA ARG A 274 -10.78 -5.25 -10.66
C ARG A 274 -9.29 -4.99 -10.92
N VAL A 275 -8.80 -3.84 -10.48
CA VAL A 275 -7.39 -3.45 -10.63
C VAL A 275 -6.48 -4.31 -9.78
N ARG A 276 -6.88 -4.60 -8.53
CA ARG A 276 -6.16 -5.55 -7.68
C ARG A 276 -6.11 -6.93 -8.34
N ALA A 277 -7.21 -7.39 -8.93
CA ALA A 277 -7.25 -8.69 -9.62
C ALA A 277 -6.27 -8.76 -10.81
N LEU A 278 -6.30 -7.76 -11.70
CA LEU A 278 -5.36 -7.66 -12.82
C LEU A 278 -3.90 -7.62 -12.36
N LYS A 279 -3.60 -6.77 -11.37
CA LYS A 279 -2.25 -6.63 -10.84
C LYS A 279 -1.75 -7.92 -10.21
N ASN A 280 -2.58 -8.60 -9.43
CA ASN A 280 -2.22 -9.87 -8.82
C ASN A 280 -1.98 -10.96 -9.88
N LEU A 281 -2.76 -10.98 -10.97
CA LEU A 281 -2.54 -11.90 -12.09
C LEU A 281 -1.19 -11.63 -12.76
N VAL A 282 -0.91 -10.38 -13.10
CA VAL A 282 0.35 -10.01 -13.75
C VAL A 282 1.53 -10.29 -12.83
N ASP A 283 1.47 -9.89 -11.55
CA ASP A 283 2.51 -10.18 -10.56
C ASP A 283 2.71 -11.71 -10.42
N ALA A 284 1.65 -12.52 -10.43
CA ALA A 284 1.76 -13.98 -10.31
C ALA A 284 2.53 -14.64 -11.47
N GLU A 285 2.36 -14.15 -12.69
CA GLU A 285 3.13 -14.64 -13.84
C GLU A 285 4.54 -14.05 -13.88
N VAL A 286 4.71 -12.75 -13.62
CA VAL A 286 6.03 -12.08 -13.65
C VAL A 286 7.04 -12.71 -12.70
N TYR A 287 6.59 -13.13 -11.51
CA TYR A 287 7.49 -13.70 -10.50
C TYR A 287 7.50 -15.24 -10.53
N ARG A 288 6.78 -15.87 -11.46
CA ARG A 288 6.61 -17.33 -11.53
C ARG A 288 7.97 -18.01 -11.59
N ASP A 289 8.11 -19.10 -10.82
CA ASP A 289 9.29 -19.94 -10.91
C ASP A 289 9.29 -20.70 -12.25
N VAL A 290 10.35 -20.51 -13.02
CA VAL A 290 10.55 -21.07 -14.37
C VAL A 290 11.61 -22.18 -14.38
N ASP A 291 12.26 -22.47 -13.25
CA ASP A 291 13.39 -23.40 -13.17
C ASP A 291 12.99 -24.85 -13.51
N GLN A 292 11.71 -25.18 -13.34
CA GLN A 292 11.14 -26.50 -13.64
C GLN A 292 10.48 -26.59 -15.02
N MET A 293 10.45 -25.49 -15.78
CA MET A 293 9.84 -25.46 -17.11
C MET A 293 10.78 -26.02 -18.18
N THR A 294 10.21 -26.70 -19.17
CA THR A 294 10.93 -27.05 -20.40
C THR A 294 11.29 -25.79 -21.21
N GLU A 295 12.27 -25.88 -22.11
CA GLU A 295 12.67 -24.76 -22.99
C GLU A 295 11.49 -24.17 -23.77
N TYR A 296 10.56 -25.01 -24.24
CA TYR A 296 9.37 -24.55 -24.95
C TYR A 296 8.38 -23.82 -24.02
N GLU A 297 8.16 -24.33 -22.80
CA GLU A 297 7.31 -23.67 -21.82
C GLU A 297 7.88 -22.32 -21.38
N GLN A 298 9.21 -22.23 -21.22
CA GLN A 298 9.88 -20.96 -20.93
C GLN A 298 9.66 -19.95 -22.07
N LYS A 299 9.83 -20.37 -23.33
CA LYS A 299 9.55 -19.52 -24.49
C LYS A 299 8.10 -19.01 -24.50
N ILE A 300 7.12 -19.88 -24.29
CA ILE A 300 5.70 -19.50 -24.26
C ILE A 300 5.41 -18.56 -23.08
N HIS A 301 6.04 -18.79 -21.93
CA HIS A 301 5.93 -17.92 -20.77
C HIS A 301 6.55 -16.54 -21.03
N GLU A 302 7.72 -16.48 -21.68
CA GLU A 302 8.34 -15.21 -22.10
C GLU A 302 7.45 -14.44 -23.08
N GLU A 303 6.82 -15.11 -24.05
CA GLU A 303 5.86 -14.48 -24.97
C GLU A 303 4.64 -13.91 -24.21
N LEU A 304 4.16 -14.59 -23.15
CA LEU A 304 3.11 -14.08 -22.28
C LEU A 304 3.60 -12.84 -21.50
N LEU A 305 4.80 -12.90 -20.91
CA LEU A 305 5.38 -11.79 -20.17
C LEU A 305 5.60 -10.56 -21.05
N GLN A 306 5.97 -10.73 -22.32
CA GLN A 306 6.08 -9.63 -23.28
C GLN A 306 4.73 -8.93 -23.49
N LYS A 307 3.63 -9.68 -23.59
CA LYS A 307 2.27 -9.10 -23.64
C LYS A 307 1.95 -8.34 -22.36
N PHE A 308 2.32 -8.86 -21.20
CA PHE A 308 2.08 -8.21 -19.91
C PHE A 308 2.93 -6.95 -19.75
N GLN A 309 4.19 -6.97 -20.19
CA GLN A 309 5.09 -5.82 -20.15
C GLN A 309 4.59 -4.64 -20.98
N GLN A 310 3.93 -4.89 -22.11
CA GLN A 310 3.30 -3.83 -22.91
C GLN A 310 2.14 -3.16 -22.16
N PHE A 311 1.40 -3.91 -21.34
CA PHE A 311 0.23 -3.42 -20.62
C PHE A 311 0.52 -2.93 -19.19
N TYR A 312 1.64 -3.34 -18.59
CA TYR A 312 2.00 -2.95 -17.22
C TYR A 312 2.01 -1.43 -16.99
N PRO A 313 2.52 -0.59 -17.92
CA PRO A 313 2.44 0.86 -17.79
C PRO A 313 1.00 1.36 -17.71
N ASP A 314 0.07 0.81 -18.50
CA ASP A 314 -1.35 1.19 -18.47
C ASP A 314 -2.00 0.85 -17.12
N LEU A 315 -1.62 -0.28 -16.54
CA LEU A 315 -2.10 -0.69 -15.21
C LEU A 315 -1.53 0.21 -14.10
N GLU A 316 -0.24 0.53 -14.15
CA GLU A 316 0.38 1.47 -13.20
C GLU A 316 -0.21 2.87 -13.33
N ARG A 317 -0.45 3.31 -14.56
CA ARG A 317 -1.13 4.55 -14.90
C ARG A 317 -2.51 4.56 -14.26
N LEU A 318 -3.32 3.54 -14.50
CA LEU A 318 -4.64 3.41 -13.91
C LEU A 318 -4.59 3.45 -12.37
N ILE A 319 -3.64 2.77 -11.73
CA ILE A 319 -3.43 2.83 -10.26
C ILE A 319 -3.05 4.25 -9.80
N ASN A 320 -2.16 4.93 -10.53
CA ASN A 320 -1.75 6.30 -10.21
C ASN A 320 -2.91 7.30 -10.40
N PHE A 321 -3.77 7.11 -11.40
CA PHE A 321 -4.93 7.95 -11.71
C PHE A 321 -6.16 7.63 -10.87
N ILE A 322 -6.37 6.40 -10.42
CA ILE A 322 -7.47 6.02 -9.53
C ILE A 322 -7.47 6.86 -8.27
N ALA A 323 -6.27 7.20 -7.77
CA ALA A 323 -6.08 8.01 -6.58
C ALA A 323 -6.20 9.53 -6.80
N ILE A 324 -6.34 10.02 -8.04
CA ILE A 324 -6.49 11.45 -8.34
C ILE A 324 -7.98 11.70 -8.61
N SER A 325 -8.67 12.29 -7.63
CA SER A 325 -9.95 12.95 -7.85
C SER A 325 -9.69 14.42 -8.23
N ASP A 326 -10.47 14.94 -9.17
CA ASP A 326 -10.58 16.39 -9.29
C ASP A 326 -11.13 16.91 -7.96
N GLY A 327 -10.47 17.90 -7.37
CA GLY A 327 -10.84 18.44 -6.07
C GLY A 327 -9.97 18.05 -4.88
N TYR A 328 -9.13 17.00 -4.93
CA TYR A 328 -8.30 16.64 -3.75
C TYR A 328 -7.42 17.81 -3.25
N VAL A 329 -6.70 18.45 -4.16
CA VAL A 329 -5.91 19.67 -3.84
C VAL A 329 -6.80 20.91 -3.72
N ALA A 330 -8.00 20.92 -4.33
CA ALA A 330 -8.89 22.07 -4.28
C ALA A 330 -9.60 22.23 -2.94
N GLU A 331 -9.97 21.11 -2.31
CA GLU A 331 -10.56 21.04 -0.96
C GLU A 331 -9.64 21.70 0.07
N GLU A 332 -8.33 21.41 -0.03
CA GLU A 332 -7.31 22.03 0.80
C GLU A 332 -6.00 22.14 0.02
N GLN A 333 -5.56 23.37 -0.21
CA GLN A 333 -4.33 23.67 -0.95
C GLN A 333 -3.11 23.59 -0.02
N SER A 334 -2.86 22.41 0.55
CA SER A 334 -1.71 22.15 1.42
C SER A 334 -0.48 21.66 0.64
N PRO A 335 0.75 21.91 1.14
CA PRO A 335 1.96 21.39 0.50
C PRO A 335 1.95 19.88 0.30
N GLU A 336 1.42 19.12 1.27
CA GLU A 336 1.29 17.67 1.23
C GLU A 336 0.48 17.21 0.01
N ARG A 337 -0.72 17.78 -0.17
CA ARG A 337 -1.63 17.43 -1.26
C ARG A 337 -1.04 17.80 -2.61
N PHE A 338 -0.40 18.96 -2.73
CA PHE A 338 0.34 19.34 -3.94
C PHE A 338 1.45 18.34 -4.28
N LEU A 339 2.29 18.01 -3.31
CA LEU A 339 3.43 17.12 -3.51
C LEU A 339 3.01 15.68 -3.83
N GLU A 340 1.89 15.21 -3.27
CA GLU A 340 1.32 13.91 -3.59
C GLU A 340 0.87 13.80 -5.05
N VAL A 341 0.18 14.83 -5.55
CA VAL A 341 -0.23 14.87 -6.97
C VAL A 341 0.98 15.04 -7.87
N ILE A 342 1.90 15.95 -7.54
CA ILE A 342 3.14 16.18 -8.30
C ILE A 342 3.95 14.90 -8.42
N ILE A 343 4.16 14.14 -7.34
CA ILE A 343 4.90 12.87 -7.38
C ILE A 343 4.28 11.87 -8.38
N ARG A 344 2.96 11.88 -8.54
CA ARG A 344 2.28 11.00 -9.50
C ARG A 344 2.45 11.50 -10.92
N LEU A 345 2.32 12.81 -11.14
CA LEU A 345 2.56 13.44 -12.44
C LEU A 345 4.00 13.22 -12.90
N GLU A 346 4.99 13.36 -12.01
CA GLU A 346 6.39 13.07 -12.31
C GLU A 346 6.62 11.61 -12.71
N ARG A 347 5.97 10.65 -12.03
CA ARG A 347 6.11 9.23 -12.40
C ARG A 347 5.55 8.96 -13.79
N GLU A 348 4.43 9.59 -14.13
CA GLU A 348 3.84 9.46 -15.46
C GLU A 348 4.73 10.08 -16.53
N VAL A 349 5.24 11.29 -16.27
CA VAL A 349 5.92 12.11 -17.29
C VAL A 349 7.40 11.77 -17.42
N PHE A 350 8.07 11.53 -16.29
CA PHE A 350 9.52 11.30 -16.21
C PHE A 350 9.88 9.84 -15.89
N GLY A 351 8.89 8.96 -15.68
CA GLY A 351 9.10 7.56 -15.25
C GLY A 351 9.60 7.41 -13.81
N THR A 352 9.92 8.53 -13.12
CA THR A 352 10.48 8.54 -11.76
C THR A 352 9.95 9.74 -10.99
N SER A 353 10.11 9.73 -9.67
CA SER A 353 9.72 10.85 -8.80
C SER A 353 10.73 11.02 -7.69
N LYS A 354 10.92 12.27 -7.24
CA LYS A 354 11.81 12.61 -6.12
C LYS A 354 11.02 12.91 -4.86
N MET A 355 11.42 12.30 -3.75
CA MET A 355 11.01 12.77 -2.42
C MET A 355 11.72 14.10 -2.16
N ARG A 356 11.01 15.18 -1.86
CA ARG A 356 11.59 16.55 -1.87
C ARG A 356 12.20 16.98 -0.54
N GLY A 357 11.65 16.54 0.59
CA GLY A 357 12.13 16.96 1.91
C GLY A 357 12.06 15.88 2.98
N PRO A 358 12.60 16.18 4.18
CA PRO A 358 12.29 15.45 5.40
C PRO A 358 10.79 15.49 5.66
N ARG A 359 10.25 14.40 6.24
CA ARG A 359 8.83 14.30 6.62
C ARG A 359 8.73 13.87 8.08
N VAL A 360 7.65 14.29 8.73
CA VAL A 360 7.23 13.72 10.01
C VAL A 360 6.14 12.70 9.70
N ALA A 361 6.32 11.45 10.12
CA ALA A 361 5.29 10.43 10.12
C ALA A 361 4.61 10.44 11.48
N SER A 362 3.41 11.01 11.54
CA SER A 362 2.56 11.00 12.72
C SER A 362 1.77 9.71 12.76
N VAL A 363 1.89 8.97 13.87
CA VAL A 363 1.22 7.68 14.09
C VAL A 363 0.21 7.85 15.22
N ARG A 364 -1.04 7.50 14.95
CA ARG A 364 -2.11 7.45 15.94
C ARG A 364 -2.71 6.06 15.99
N VAL A 365 -2.92 5.53 17.18
CA VAL A 365 -3.39 4.16 17.41
C VAL A 365 -4.78 4.25 18.00
N GLY A 366 -5.75 3.55 17.41
CA GLY A 366 -7.10 3.43 17.96
C GLY A 366 -7.20 2.33 19.00
N GLU A 367 -8.37 2.21 19.64
CA GLU A 367 -8.59 1.20 20.68
C GLU A 367 -8.32 -0.24 20.17
N PRO A 368 -7.46 -1.02 20.86
CA PRO A 368 -7.25 -2.43 20.54
C PRO A 368 -8.54 -3.24 20.62
N LYS A 369 -8.92 -3.89 19.53
CA LYS A 369 -10.15 -4.70 19.47
C LYS A 369 -9.84 -6.16 19.76
N ASN A 370 -10.40 -6.69 20.85
CA ASN A 370 -10.27 -8.09 21.23
C ASN A 370 -11.23 -8.98 20.40
N LEU A 371 -10.72 -9.69 19.40
CA LEU A 371 -11.55 -10.53 18.53
C LEU A 371 -12.12 -11.77 19.23
N ARG A 372 -11.58 -12.16 20.39
CA ARG A 372 -12.09 -13.29 21.16
C ARG A 372 -13.53 -13.07 21.64
N GLU A 373 -13.90 -11.82 21.90
CA GLU A 373 -15.25 -11.40 22.31
C GLU A 373 -16.29 -11.58 21.20
N TYR A 374 -15.85 -11.55 19.94
CA TYR A 374 -16.70 -11.72 18.75
C TYR A 374 -16.70 -13.16 18.22
N TYR A 375 -16.00 -14.08 18.87
CA TYR A 375 -15.77 -15.43 18.34
C TYR A 375 -17.06 -16.27 18.23
N ASP A 376 -17.99 -16.14 19.18
CA ASP A 376 -19.27 -16.87 19.12
C ASP A 376 -20.18 -16.31 18.01
N THR A 377 -20.22 -14.99 17.85
CA THR A 377 -20.91 -14.34 16.71
C THR A 377 -20.30 -14.75 15.38
N TYR A 378 -18.97 -14.80 15.28
CA TYR A 378 -18.27 -15.30 14.09
C TYR A 378 -18.64 -16.75 13.77
N LYS A 379 -18.69 -17.65 14.77
CA LYS A 379 -19.11 -19.05 14.53
C LYS A 379 -20.53 -19.16 13.97
N ALA A 380 -21.44 -18.28 14.40
CA ALA A 380 -22.81 -18.23 13.91
C ALA A 380 -22.91 -17.60 12.51
N GLN A 381 -22.16 -16.53 12.25
CA GLN A 381 -22.25 -15.68 11.05
C GLN A 381 -20.85 -15.27 10.58
N LYS A 382 -20.13 -16.23 9.97
CA LYS A 382 -18.70 -16.06 9.63
C LYS A 382 -18.46 -14.88 8.70
N ARG A 383 -19.24 -14.79 7.63
CA ARG A 383 -19.01 -13.83 6.55
C ARG A 383 -19.33 -12.41 7.02
N GLU A 384 -20.47 -12.24 7.66
CA GLU A 384 -21.02 -10.98 8.14
C GLU A 384 -20.15 -10.39 9.25
N THR A 385 -19.73 -11.21 10.22
CA THR A 385 -18.86 -10.77 11.31
C THR A 385 -17.51 -10.27 10.78
N VAL A 386 -16.92 -11.00 9.82
CA VAL A 386 -15.65 -10.58 9.18
C VAL A 386 -15.84 -9.26 8.42
N GLU A 387 -16.91 -9.12 7.63
CA GLU A 387 -17.21 -7.89 6.89
C GLU A 387 -17.42 -6.70 7.82
N GLN A 388 -18.21 -6.86 8.88
CA GLN A 388 -18.49 -5.83 9.87
C GLN A 388 -17.21 -5.34 10.57
N ILE A 389 -16.41 -6.26 11.11
CA ILE A 389 -15.18 -5.89 11.83
C ILE A 389 -14.15 -5.27 10.88
N THR A 390 -14.08 -5.74 9.64
CA THR A 390 -13.19 -5.12 8.63
C THR A 390 -13.60 -3.68 8.34
N LEU A 391 -14.91 -3.42 8.16
CA LEU A 391 -15.43 -2.08 7.90
C LEU A 391 -15.25 -1.15 9.11
N GLU A 392 -15.43 -1.67 10.33
CA GLU A 392 -15.18 -0.93 11.56
C GLU A 392 -13.71 -0.50 11.65
N LEU A 393 -12.77 -1.42 11.41
CA LEU A 393 -11.33 -1.13 11.40
C LEU A 393 -10.97 -0.08 10.34
N GLU A 394 -11.52 -0.21 9.12
CA GLU A 394 -11.32 0.75 8.04
C GLU A 394 -11.81 2.16 8.45
N THR A 395 -12.99 2.24 9.04
CA THR A 395 -13.58 3.50 9.51
C THR A 395 -12.72 4.14 10.60
N VAL A 396 -12.31 3.36 11.61
CA VAL A 396 -11.46 3.88 12.69
C VAL A 396 -10.12 4.37 12.15
N VAL A 397 -9.48 3.65 11.22
CA VAL A 397 -8.22 4.10 10.63
C VAL A 397 -8.40 5.38 9.80
N GLN A 398 -9.49 5.49 9.04
CA GLN A 398 -9.82 6.71 8.30
C GLN A 398 -10.03 7.92 9.23
N ASP A 399 -10.69 7.72 10.38
CA ASP A 399 -10.90 8.78 11.38
C ASP A 399 -9.59 9.17 12.06
N LEU A 400 -8.72 8.21 12.40
CA LEU A 400 -7.38 8.47 12.93
C LEU A 400 -6.55 9.30 11.96
N VAL A 401 -6.55 8.95 10.67
CA VAL A 401 -5.81 9.69 9.63
C VAL A 401 -6.34 11.13 9.50
N ARG A 402 -7.67 11.32 9.51
CA ARG A 402 -8.27 12.67 9.45
C ARG A 402 -8.02 13.50 10.70
N GLY A 403 -7.98 12.85 11.87
CA GLY A 403 -7.73 13.49 13.16
C GLY A 403 -6.28 13.94 13.36
N ILE A 404 -5.34 13.50 12.52
CA ILE A 404 -3.95 13.96 12.55
C ILE A 404 -3.85 15.31 11.84
N SER A 405 -3.56 16.34 12.63
CA SER A 405 -3.25 17.70 12.19
C SER A 405 -1.84 17.85 11.64
#